data_AF-A0A5J4PVH0-F1
#
_entry.id   AF-A0A5J4PVH0-F1
#
_cell.length_a   1.000
_cell.length_b   1.000
_cell.length_c   1.000
_cell.angle_alpha   90.00
_cell.angle_beta   90.00
_cell.angle_gamma   90.00
#
_symmetry.space_group_name_H-M   'P 1'
#
loop_
_entity.id
_entity.type
_entity.pdbx_description
1 polymer ?
#
loop_
_entity_poly.entity_id
_entity_poly.type
_entity_poly.pdbx_seq_one_letter_code
_entity_poly.pdbx_strand_id
1 'polypeptide(L)' 'VEYINKHGSESWKKQNGYHRRSLNEVVMFRYKTIFGGELDARTFENQKTEVKIKCLTLNKFSGIGMPHAYKVS' A
#
# COMPACT_ATOMS: atom_id res chain seq x y z
N VAL A 1 4.20 12.99 -20.96
CA VAL A 1 4.89 12.01 -21.83
C VAL A 1 6.16 12.60 -22.42
N GLU A 2 6.15 13.81 -22.99
CA GLU A 2 7.37 14.51 -23.47
C GLU A 2 8.50 14.59 -22.42
N TYR A 3 8.20 14.93 -21.17
CA TYR A 3 9.20 14.97 -20.10
C TYR A 3 9.86 13.61 -19.84
N ILE A 4 9.07 12.54 -19.86
CA ILE A 4 9.55 11.15 -19.68
C ILE A 4 10.42 10.74 -20.88
N ASN A 5 10.00 11.09 -22.10
CA ASN A 5 10.77 10.81 -23.31
C ASN A 5 12.12 11.55 -23.33
N LYS A 6 12.18 12.74 -22.73
CA LYS A 6 13.38 13.60 -22.72
C LYS A 6 14.32 13.35 -21.54
N HIS A 7 13.79 12.98 -20.37
CA HIS A 7 14.56 12.91 -19.11
C HIS A 7 14.49 11.54 -18.42
N GLY A 8 13.76 10.59 -18.99
CA GLY A 8 13.52 9.27 -18.40
C GLY A 8 12.43 9.28 -17.33
N SER A 9 11.82 8.11 -17.14
CA SER A 9 10.74 7.91 -16.17
C SER A 9 11.20 8.07 -14.72
N GLU A 10 12.45 7.72 -14.41
CA GLU A 10 13.01 7.84 -13.05
C GLU A 10 13.16 9.31 -12.60
N SER A 11 13.66 10.19 -13.48
CA SER A 11 13.77 11.63 -13.19
C SER A 11 12.40 12.27 -12.99
N TRP A 12 11.43 11.88 -13.83
CA TRP A 12 10.04 12.30 -13.70
C TRP A 12 9.42 11.85 -12.36
N LYS A 13 9.59 10.58 -11.97
CA LYS A 13 9.08 10.04 -10.69
C LYS A 13 9.66 10.80 -9.49
N LYS A 14 10.94 11.13 -9.53
CA LYS A 14 11.62 11.88 -8.45
C LYS A 14 11.07 13.30 -8.31
N GLN A 15 10.91 14.03 -9.42
CA GLN A 15 10.37 15.40 -9.41
C GLN A 15 8.93 15.48 -8.96
N ASN A 16 8.11 14.49 -9.31
CA ASN A 16 6.69 14.48 -8.96
C ASN A 16 6.41 13.92 -7.56
N GLY A 17 7.45 13.60 -6.77
CA GLY A 17 7.28 12.98 -5.45
C GLY A 17 6.61 11.60 -5.52
N TYR A 18 6.70 10.93 -6.68
CA TYR A 18 5.96 9.71 -6.98
C TYR A 18 6.30 8.55 -6.03
N HIS A 19 7.49 8.58 -5.43
CA HIS A 19 7.92 7.59 -4.44
C HIS A 19 6.91 7.45 -3.28
N ARG A 20 6.45 8.57 -2.70
CA ARG A 20 5.47 8.54 -1.61
C ARG A 20 4.12 7.99 -2.04
N ARG A 21 3.69 8.29 -3.27
CA ARG A 21 2.45 7.74 -3.84
C ARG A 21 2.57 6.22 -4.02
N SER A 22 3.67 5.75 -4.61
CA SER A 22 3.89 4.33 -4.82
C SER A 22 3.91 3.53 -3.52
N LEU A 23 4.47 4.10 -2.44
CA LEU A 23 4.43 3.48 -1.10
C LEU A 23 2.99 3.33 -0.59
N ASN A 24 2.17 4.39 -0.71
CA ASN A 24 0.77 4.33 -0.29
C ASN A 24 -0.05 3.33 -1.13
N GLU A 25 0.20 3.27 -2.44
CA GLU A 25 -0.46 2.30 -3.33
C GLU A 25 -0.12 0.86 -2.92
N VAL A 26 1.15 0.57 -2.59
CA VAL A 26 1.57 -0.74 -2.08
C VAL A 26 0.93 -1.06 -0.73
N VAL A 27 0.86 -0.09 0.19
CA VAL A 27 0.19 -0.29 1.49
C VAL A 27 -1.29 -0.60 1.30
N MET A 28 -1.99 0.13 0.42
CA MET A 28 -3.41 -0.12 0.13
C MET A 28 -3.64 -1.44 -0.60
N PHE A 29 -2.74 -1.83 -1.50
CA PHE A 29 -2.77 -3.17 -2.11
C PHE A 29 -2.70 -4.25 -1.04
N ARG A 30 -1.70 -4.20 -0.15
CA ARG A 30 -1.56 -5.16 0.96
C ARG A 30 -2.80 -5.17 1.88
N TYR A 31 -3.31 -3.99 2.23
CA TYR A 31 -4.52 -3.87 3.06
C TYR A 31 -5.70 -4.61 2.44
N LYS A 32 -5.98 -4.37 1.15
CA LYS A 32 -7.11 -4.99 0.43
C LYS A 32 -6.91 -6.49 0.28
N THR A 33 -5.70 -6.94 -0.06
CA THR A 33 -5.38 -8.37 -0.21
C THR A 33 -5.54 -9.13 1.09
N ILE A 34 -5.11 -8.56 2.23
CA ILE A 34 -5.14 -9.26 3.52
C ILE A 34 -6.53 -9.20 4.19
N PHE A 35 -7.21 -8.06 4.10
CA PHE A 35 -8.45 -7.81 4.86
C PHE A 35 -9.73 -7.80 4.02
N GLY A 36 -9.65 -8.17 2.74
CA GLY A 36 -10.83 -8.38 1.90
C GLY A 36 -11.42 -7.14 1.22
N GLY A 37 -10.77 -5.98 1.29
CA GLY A 37 -11.21 -4.75 0.59
C GLY A 37 -12.54 -4.13 1.06
N GLU A 38 -13.27 -4.82 1.93
CA GLU A 38 -14.55 -4.43 2.51
C GLU A 38 -14.44 -4.23 4.04
N LEU A 39 -15.49 -3.64 4.63
CA LEU A 39 -15.61 -3.42 6.07
C LEU A 39 -16.84 -4.16 6.60
N ASP A 40 -16.66 -4.91 7.67
CA ASP A 40 -17.71 -5.77 8.23
C ASP A 40 -18.58 -5.03 9.27
N ALA A 41 -18.04 -3.98 9.88
CA ALA A 41 -18.74 -3.21 10.89
C ALA A 41 -19.97 -2.48 10.33
N ARG A 42 -21.09 -2.60 11.05
CA ARG A 42 -22.40 -2.04 10.64
C ARG A 42 -22.55 -0.54 10.90
N THR A 43 -21.78 0.02 11.82
CA THR A 43 -21.84 1.45 12.16
C THR A 43 -20.56 2.14 11.73
N PHE A 44 -20.65 3.41 11.33
CA PHE A 44 -19.51 4.17 10.87
C PHE A 44 -18.40 4.29 11.93
N GLU A 45 -18.76 4.46 13.20
CA GLU A 45 -17.77 4.51 14.29
C GLU A 45 -17.04 3.17 14.48
N ASN A 46 -17.74 2.05 14.31
CA ASN A 46 -17.11 0.74 14.34
C ASN A 46 -16.26 0.51 13.08
N GLN A 47 -16.67 0.99 11.91
CA GLN A 47 -15.85 0.96 10.69
C GLN A 47 -14.54 1.73 10.83
N LYS A 48 -14.56 2.92 11.44
CA LYS A 48 -13.34 3.67 11.77
C LYS A 48 -12.41 2.86 12.68
N THR A 49 -12.99 2.23 13.71
CA THR A 49 -12.25 1.40 14.66
C THR A 49 -11.64 0.18 13.96
N GLU A 50 -12.42 -0.48 13.10
CA GLU A 50 -12.00 -1.62 12.29
C GLU A 50 -10.82 -1.24 11.39
N VAL A 51 -10.91 -0.15 10.63
CA VAL A 51 -9.82 0.35 9.79
C VAL A 51 -8.58 0.63 10.62
N LYS A 52 -8.73 1.28 11.78
CA LYS A 52 -7.60 1.58 12.68
C LYS A 52 -6.90 0.30 13.15
N ILE A 53 -7.67 -0.72 13.55
CA ILE A 53 -7.13 -2.03 13.96
C ILE A 53 -6.43 -2.71 12.79
N LYS A 54 -7.06 -2.79 11.61
CA LYS A 54 -6.48 -3.38 10.39
C LYS A 54 -5.15 -2.71 10.02
N CYS A 55 -5.07 -1.38 10.09
CA CYS A 55 -3.83 -0.62 9.86
C CYS A 55 -2.74 -0.93 10.90
N LEU A 56 -3.09 -0.98 12.19
CA LEU A 56 -2.14 -1.34 13.25
C LEU A 56 -1.59 -2.76 13.07
N THR A 57 -2.45 -3.71 12.70
CA THR A 57 -2.05 -5.10 12.39
C THR A 57 -1.11 -5.15 11.18
N LEU A 58 -1.40 -4.41 10.12
CA LEU A 58 -0.54 -4.34 8.93
C LEU A 58 0.86 -3.77 9.24
N ASN A 59 0.92 -2.75 10.10
CA ASN A 59 2.17 -2.19 10.57
C ASN A 59 2.97 -3.20 11.41
N LYS A 60 2.30 -3.98 12.27
CA LYS A 60 2.95 -5.07 13.02
C LYS A 60 3.56 -6.13 12.12
N PHE A 61 2.88 -6.56 11.06
CA PHE A 61 3.46 -7.49 10.08
C PHE A 61 4.72 -6.95 9.44
N SER A 62 4.77 -5.65 9.15
CA SER A 62 5.98 -5.03 8.61
C SER A 62 7.15 -5.03 9.60
N GLY A 63 6.88 -5.00 10.90
CA GLY A 63 7.92 -5.10 11.95
C GLY A 63 8.39 -6.54 12.25
N ILE A 64 7.53 -7.54 12.06
CA ILE A 64 7.87 -8.96 12.28
C ILE A 64 8.71 -9.52 11.10
N GLY A 65 8.62 -8.89 9.94
CA GLY A 65 9.33 -9.28 8.72
C GLY A 65 8.38 -9.66 7.59
N MET A 66 8.88 -9.63 6.36
CA MET A 66 8.10 -10.02 5.19
C MET A 66 8.32 -11.51 4.90
N PRO A 67 7.26 -12.26 4.51
CA PRO A 67 7.44 -13.63 4.06
C PRO A 67 8.33 -13.68 2.82
N HIS A 68 9.24 -14.66 2.77
CA HIS A 68 10.03 -14.91 1.57
C HIS A 68 9.14 -15.49 0.47
N ALA A 69 8.96 -14.75 -0.61
CA ALA A 69 8.33 -15.26 -1.83
C ALA A 69 9.43 -15.66 -2.82
N TYR A 70 9.34 -16.88 -3.36
CA TYR A 70 10.20 -17.36 -4.43
C TYR A 70 9.36 -17.74 -5.64
N LYS A 71 9.93 -17.55 -6.83
CA LYS A 71 9.28 -17.95 -8.08
C LYS A 71 9.36 -19.46 -8.21
N VAL A 72 8.23 -20.14 -8.25
CA VAL A 72 8.17 -21.55 -8.66
C VAL A 72 8.22 -21.58 -10.18
N SER A 73 9.16 -22.35 -10.73
CA SER A 73 9.37 -22.53 -12.18
C SER A 73 8.82 -23.87 -12.62
#